data_AF-A0A256XL39-F1
#
_entry.id   AF-A0A256XL39-F1
#
_cell.length_a   1.000
_cell.length_b   1.000
_cell.length_c   1.000
_cell.angle_alpha   90.00
_cell.angle_beta   90.00
_cell.angle_gamma   90.00
#
_symmetry.space_group_name_H-M   'P 1'
#
loop_
_entity.id
_entity.type
_entity.pdbx_description
1 polymer ?
#
loop_
_entity_poly.entity_id
_entity_poly.type
_entity_poly.pdbx_seq_one_letter_code
_entity_poly.pdbx_strand_id
1 'polypeptide(L)'
;MPWLGVSVSVDEKEFRDFVQQKLNLKFLSIKEIEIKTRKGWIKFKIIDVTGFVEGYAQVLAERFNADALESGEHLILGEPSAKLWDEAVKVVFADKSEEIIPVYTFDGFLDLRLPTDKVRGLNGYIAIGGITYTLPLKFEDLVEIYEKGKIEKIEKAAAIYGIDKIISKEAILKLKEIKQKNIRVEIDYESGFVFIMKEKEIITKSIPDYVIELIQEEKFEEIMNIYNKSPESLKEEIRQRISELCHILKEIGKEEQARKIEEFKKREL
;
A
#
# COMPACT_ATOMS: atom_id res chain seq x y z
N MET A 1 19.32 -3.49 14.26
CA MET A 1 20.72 -3.01 14.20
C MET A 1 20.73 -1.54 14.60
N PRO A 2 21.72 -1.09 15.39
CA PRO A 2 21.83 0.30 15.78
C PRO A 2 22.19 1.22 14.63
N TRP A 3 21.70 2.45 14.67
CA TRP A 3 21.97 3.50 13.69
C TRP A 3 22.56 4.73 14.35
N LEU A 4 23.42 5.40 13.60
CA LEU A 4 23.78 6.80 13.82
C LEU A 4 23.45 7.59 12.58
N GLY A 5 23.02 8.84 12.73
CA GLY A 5 22.72 9.69 11.60
C GLY A 5 23.00 11.15 11.83
N VAL A 6 23.21 11.85 10.74
CA VAL A 6 23.37 13.31 10.67
C VAL A 6 22.57 13.86 9.50
N SER A 7 22.15 15.12 9.60
CA SER A 7 21.49 15.82 8.50
C SER A 7 22.33 15.73 7.21
N VAL A 8 21.66 15.63 6.06
CA VAL A 8 22.31 15.48 4.74
C VAL A 8 23.28 16.61 4.39
N SER A 9 23.21 17.76 5.07
CA SER A 9 24.15 18.87 4.93
C SER A 9 25.57 18.54 5.38
N VAL A 10 25.76 17.52 6.22
CA VAL A 10 27.07 17.07 6.69
C VAL A 10 27.76 16.24 5.61
N ASP A 11 29.06 16.46 5.40
CA ASP A 11 29.87 15.68 4.47
C ASP A 11 29.91 14.20 4.90
N GLU A 12 29.67 13.31 3.94
CA GLU A 12 29.56 11.87 4.22
C GLU A 12 30.89 11.28 4.67
N LYS A 13 31.99 11.70 4.05
CA LYS A 13 33.32 11.17 4.38
C LYS A 13 33.72 11.62 5.78
N GLU A 14 33.50 12.88 6.13
CA GLU A 14 33.76 13.39 7.47
C GLU A 14 32.94 12.65 8.53
N PHE A 15 31.65 12.46 8.29
CA PHE A 15 30.78 11.72 9.21
C PHE A 15 31.27 10.28 9.42
N ARG A 16 31.57 9.57 8.33
CA ARG A 16 32.07 8.20 8.38
C ARG A 16 33.40 8.10 9.12
N ASP A 17 34.36 8.98 8.80
CA ASP A 17 35.68 9.00 9.45
C ASP A 17 35.54 9.25 10.95
N PHE A 18 34.65 10.14 11.37
CA PHE A 18 34.37 10.39 12.78
C PHE A 18 33.81 9.15 13.49
N VAL A 19 32.80 8.49 12.91
CA VAL A 19 32.22 7.26 13.48
C VAL A 19 33.27 6.15 13.63
N GLN A 20 34.09 5.93 12.61
CA GLN A 20 35.08 4.84 12.65
C GLN A 20 36.29 5.16 13.53
N GLN A 21 36.83 6.38 13.48
CA GLN A 21 38.11 6.72 14.13
C GLN A 21 37.95 7.32 15.52
N LYS A 22 36.84 8.02 15.79
CA LYS A 22 36.60 8.70 17.08
C LYS A 22 35.65 7.92 17.98
N LEU A 23 34.57 7.37 17.41
CA LEU A 23 33.64 6.54 18.18
C LEU A 23 34.05 5.07 18.22
N ASN A 24 35.06 4.67 17.43
CA ASN A 24 35.55 3.29 17.33
C ASN A 24 34.44 2.28 16.98
N LEU A 25 33.46 2.70 16.17
CA LEU A 25 32.36 1.86 15.72
C LEU A 25 32.63 1.33 14.31
N LYS A 26 32.27 0.06 14.07
CA LYS A 26 32.39 -0.53 12.73
C LYS A 26 31.23 -0.07 11.86
N PHE A 27 31.57 0.60 10.76
CA PHE A 27 30.66 0.95 9.68
C PHE A 27 30.24 -0.31 8.90
N LEU A 28 28.94 -0.46 8.65
CA LEU A 28 28.39 -1.55 7.82
C LEU A 28 27.82 -1.04 6.50
N SER A 29 26.90 -0.08 6.57
CA SER A 29 26.19 0.45 5.40
C SER A 29 25.80 1.92 5.63
N ILE A 30 25.48 2.63 4.55
CA ILE A 30 24.89 3.96 4.61
C ILE A 30 23.65 4.03 3.73
N LYS A 31 22.64 4.77 4.18
CA LYS A 31 21.43 5.08 3.42
C LYS A 31 20.86 6.43 3.85
N GLU A 32 19.96 6.98 3.05
CA GLU A 32 19.23 8.20 3.38
C GLU A 32 17.79 7.88 3.79
N ILE A 33 17.30 8.58 4.81
CA ILE A 33 15.91 8.52 5.26
C ILE A 33 15.37 9.92 5.53
N GLU A 34 14.04 10.08 5.47
CA GLU A 34 13.37 11.28 5.98
C GLU A 34 12.59 10.94 7.23
N ILE A 35 12.73 11.75 8.28
CA ILE A 35 11.97 11.59 9.53
C ILE A 35 11.12 12.84 9.76
N LYS A 36 9.84 12.61 10.08
CA LYS A 36 8.89 13.65 10.47
C LYS A 36 9.11 14.00 11.93
N THR A 37 9.67 15.18 12.16
CA THR A 37 9.93 15.76 13.48
C THR A 37 8.95 16.89 13.78
N ARG A 38 9.00 17.45 14.99
CA ARG A 38 8.30 18.71 15.33
C ARG A 38 8.72 19.92 14.49
N LYS A 39 9.89 19.87 13.84
CA LYS A 39 10.41 20.90 12.92
C LYS A 39 10.08 20.60 11.46
N GLY A 40 9.29 19.57 11.17
CA GLY A 40 8.95 19.12 9.83
C GLY A 40 9.75 17.88 9.40
N TRP A 41 9.75 17.61 8.10
CA TRP A 41 10.50 16.48 7.52
C TRP A 41 11.97 16.85 7.38
N ILE A 42 12.84 16.05 7.99
CA ILE A 42 14.30 16.25 7.95
C ILE A 42 14.94 15.02 7.31
N LYS A 43 15.84 15.26 6.36
CA LYS A 43 16.63 14.24 5.67
C LYS A 43 17.90 13.94 6.46
N PHE A 44 18.13 12.66 6.73
CA PHE A 44 19.32 12.16 7.41
C PHE A 44 20.07 11.17 6.54
N LYS A 45 21.40 11.25 6.57
CA LYS A 45 22.27 10.14 6.20
C LYS A 45 22.43 9.27 7.45
N ILE A 46 22.07 8.01 7.36
CA ILE A 46 22.15 7.06 8.47
C ILE A 46 23.14 5.95 8.16
N ILE A 47 23.95 5.61 9.14
CA ILE A 47 24.95 4.56 9.09
C ILE A 47 24.51 3.43 10.01
N ASP A 48 24.47 2.21 9.46
CA ASP A 48 24.38 1.00 10.27
C ASP A 48 25.73 0.76 10.95
N VAL A 49 25.73 0.63 12.27
CA VAL A 49 26.94 0.42 13.07
C VAL A 49 26.81 -0.81 13.97
N THR A 50 27.94 -1.38 14.38
CA THR A 50 27.98 -2.39 15.44
C THR A 50 28.31 -1.76 16.79
N GLY A 51 27.64 -2.19 17.85
CA GLY A 51 27.91 -1.75 19.22
C GLY A 51 26.81 -0.84 19.77
N PHE A 52 27.02 -0.35 20.99
CA PHE A 52 26.07 0.51 21.68
C PHE A 52 26.19 1.95 21.20
N VAL A 53 25.06 2.63 21.02
CA VAL A 53 25.02 3.98 20.41
C VAL A 53 24.31 5.04 21.25
N GLU A 54 23.87 4.71 22.47
CA GLU A 54 23.17 5.66 23.34
C GLU A 54 24.04 6.89 23.65
N GLY A 55 23.45 8.08 23.44
CA GLY A 55 24.09 9.37 23.69
C GLY A 55 24.96 9.90 22.55
N TYR A 56 25.24 9.12 21.52
CA TYR A 56 26.05 9.57 20.39
C TYR A 56 25.33 10.56 19.47
N ALA A 57 23.99 10.59 19.43
CA ALA A 57 23.26 11.64 18.73
C ALA A 57 23.64 13.03 19.23
N GLN A 58 23.82 13.20 20.55
CA GLN A 58 24.26 14.47 21.13
C GLN A 58 25.70 14.80 20.73
N VAL A 59 26.60 13.82 20.80
CA VAL A 59 28.02 14.00 20.41
C VAL A 59 28.13 14.41 18.94
N LEU A 60 27.34 13.79 18.06
CA LEU A 60 27.29 14.11 16.64
C LEU A 60 26.70 15.50 16.40
N ALA A 61 25.60 15.85 17.08
CA ALA A 61 24.98 17.17 16.93
C ALA A 61 25.94 18.29 17.33
N GLU A 62 26.68 18.12 18.43
CA GLU A 62 27.70 19.08 18.87
C GLU A 62 28.91 19.13 17.93
N ARG A 63 29.38 17.98 17.44
CA ARG A 63 30.54 17.89 16.53
C ARG A 63 30.29 18.58 15.20
N PHE A 64 29.12 18.37 14.61
CA PHE A 64 28.78 18.81 13.26
C PHE A 64 27.91 20.07 13.23
N ASN A 65 27.47 20.57 14.39
CA ASN A 65 26.52 21.67 14.52
C ASN A 65 25.29 21.48 13.61
N ALA A 66 24.75 20.27 13.63
CA ALA A 66 23.69 19.81 12.75
C ALA A 66 22.75 18.87 13.50
N ASP A 67 21.54 18.67 12.96
CA ASP A 67 20.64 17.67 13.52
C ASP A 67 21.24 16.28 13.36
N ALA A 68 21.20 15.48 14.42
CA ALA A 68 21.73 14.14 14.45
C ALA A 68 20.74 13.17 15.10
N LEU A 69 20.92 11.88 14.86
CA LEU A 69 20.07 10.86 15.44
C LEU A 69 20.83 9.61 15.83
N GLU A 70 20.21 8.84 16.72
CA GLU A 70 20.62 7.49 17.08
C GLU A 70 19.39 6.58 17.14
N SER A 71 19.60 5.28 16.86
CA SER A 71 18.60 4.23 17.05
C SER A 71 19.28 3.00 17.62
N GLY A 72 18.65 2.32 18.57
CA GLY A 72 19.20 1.12 19.19
C GLY A 72 18.19 0.45 20.12
N GLU A 73 18.62 -0.62 20.79
CA GLU A 73 17.77 -1.37 21.73
C GLU A 73 17.29 -0.51 22.91
N HIS A 74 18.05 0.54 23.25
CA HIS A 74 17.68 1.53 24.28
C HIS A 74 16.49 2.42 23.88
N LEU A 75 16.04 2.35 22.61
CA LEU A 75 14.92 3.12 22.06
C LEU A 75 13.76 2.22 21.62
N ILE A 76 13.59 1.08 22.27
CA ILE A 76 12.38 0.25 22.16
C ILE A 76 11.29 0.89 23.01
N LEU A 77 10.16 1.20 22.39
CA LEU A 77 8.97 1.76 23.03
C LEU A 77 7.89 0.68 23.10
N GLY A 78 7.36 0.43 24.30
CA GLY A 78 6.38 -0.63 24.55
C GLY A 78 7.01 -1.89 25.16
N GLU A 79 6.27 -3.00 25.14
CA GLU A 79 6.67 -4.25 25.80
C GLU A 79 6.93 -5.34 24.76
N PRO A 80 8.20 -5.72 24.50
CA PRO A 80 8.53 -6.85 23.63
C PRO A 80 7.87 -8.17 24.07
N SER A 81 7.62 -8.35 25.37
CA SER A 81 6.88 -9.49 25.93
C SER A 81 5.44 -9.57 25.45
N ALA A 82 4.81 -8.43 25.16
CA ALA A 82 3.47 -8.37 24.57
C ALA A 82 3.46 -8.65 23.06
N LYS A 83 4.63 -8.93 22.47
CA LYS A 83 4.85 -9.14 21.04
C LYS A 83 4.48 -7.95 20.16
N LEU A 84 4.37 -6.75 20.73
CA LEU A 84 4.09 -5.53 19.99
C LEU A 84 4.90 -4.39 20.60
N TRP A 85 5.77 -3.77 19.80
CA TRP A 85 6.57 -2.64 20.22
C TRP A 85 6.95 -1.78 19.03
N ASP A 86 7.34 -0.54 19.31
CA ASP A 86 7.95 0.34 18.32
C ASP A 86 9.46 0.41 18.55
N GLU A 87 10.23 0.45 17.47
CA GLU A 87 11.63 0.85 17.49
C GLU A 87 11.68 2.34 17.11
N ALA A 88 12.33 3.13 17.96
CA ALA A 88 12.42 4.56 17.79
C ALA A 88 13.83 5.03 17.44
N VAL A 89 13.89 6.28 16.99
CA VAL A 89 15.11 7.08 16.93
C VAL A 89 15.00 8.23 17.91
N LYS A 90 16.13 8.59 18.52
CA LYS A 90 16.28 9.84 19.25
C LYS A 90 16.95 10.82 18.30
N VAL A 91 16.28 11.93 18.01
CA VAL A 91 16.82 13.05 17.24
C VAL A 91 17.28 14.11 18.22
N VAL A 92 18.52 14.58 18.08
CA VAL A 92 19.07 15.73 18.77
C VAL A 92 19.28 16.84 17.74
N PHE A 93 18.60 17.96 17.93
CA PHE A 93 18.67 19.10 17.04
C PHE A 93 19.93 19.94 17.31
N ALA A 94 20.33 20.77 16.34
CA ALA A 94 21.47 21.69 16.51
C ALA A 94 21.31 22.68 17.68
N ASP A 95 20.09 22.99 18.10
CA ASP A 95 19.79 23.80 19.29
C ASP A 95 19.82 22.99 20.61
N LYS A 96 20.33 21.75 20.56
CA LYS A 96 20.45 20.79 21.66
C LYS A 96 19.13 20.23 22.20
N SER A 97 18.01 20.66 21.64
CA SER A 97 16.74 20.06 21.99
C SER A 97 16.61 18.65 21.40
N GLU A 98 15.76 17.81 22.01
CA GLU A 98 15.65 16.41 21.62
C GLU A 98 14.19 15.97 21.41
N GLU A 99 14.02 14.92 20.61
CA GLU A 99 12.73 14.30 20.29
C GLU A 99 12.93 12.80 20.04
N ILE A 100 12.03 11.95 20.58
CA ILE A 100 12.01 10.51 20.32
C ILE A 100 10.86 10.21 19.35
N ILE A 101 11.17 9.49 18.26
CA ILE A 101 10.25 9.29 17.14
C ILE A 101 10.21 7.79 16.80
N PRO A 102 9.05 7.11 16.90
CA PRO A 102 8.91 5.74 16.46
C PRO A 102 9.03 5.65 14.94
N VAL A 103 9.94 4.80 14.45
CA VAL A 103 10.26 4.64 13.02
C VAL A 103 9.88 3.27 12.48
N TYR A 104 9.84 2.24 13.33
CA TYR A 104 9.30 0.94 12.99
C TYR A 104 8.30 0.49 14.05
N THR A 105 7.25 -0.20 13.62
CA THR A 105 6.38 -1.01 14.47
C THR A 105 6.71 -2.47 14.21
N PHE A 106 6.93 -3.23 15.29
CA PHE A 106 7.14 -4.66 15.24
C PHE A 106 5.94 -5.40 15.83
N ASP A 107 5.41 -6.34 15.07
CA ASP A 107 4.33 -7.25 15.45
C ASP A 107 4.82 -8.69 15.40
N GLY A 108 5.08 -9.25 16.58
CA GLY A 108 5.56 -10.61 16.79
C GLY A 108 4.48 -11.69 16.69
N PHE A 109 3.20 -11.34 16.50
CA PHE A 109 2.19 -12.32 16.09
C PHE A 109 2.26 -12.59 14.58
N LEU A 110 2.65 -11.56 13.83
CA LEU A 110 2.81 -11.63 12.37
C LEU A 110 4.27 -11.70 11.91
N ASP A 111 5.25 -11.77 12.82
CA ASP A 111 6.69 -11.66 12.51
C ASP A 111 6.96 -10.54 11.49
N LEU A 112 6.38 -9.38 11.75
CA LEU A 112 6.22 -8.27 10.83
C LEU A 112 6.91 -7.04 11.42
N ARG A 113 7.71 -6.33 10.61
CA ARG A 113 8.31 -5.05 10.97
C ARG A 113 7.96 -4.03 9.90
N LEU A 114 7.21 -2.99 10.25
CA LEU A 114 6.69 -2.00 9.32
C LEU A 114 7.17 -0.60 9.65
N PRO A 115 7.65 0.18 8.66
CA PRO A 115 7.94 1.60 8.87
C PRO A 115 6.67 2.34 9.29
N THR A 116 6.81 3.28 10.23
CA THR A 116 5.72 4.17 10.60
C THR A 116 5.49 5.23 9.51
N ASP A 117 4.37 5.93 9.60
CA ASP A 117 4.05 7.12 8.81
C ASP A 117 4.93 8.34 9.13
N LYS A 118 5.81 8.24 10.14
CA LYS A 118 6.79 9.27 10.51
C LYS A 118 8.13 9.11 9.79
N VAL A 119 8.30 8.11 8.94
CA VAL A 119 9.58 7.87 8.25
C VAL A 119 9.37 7.51 6.77
N ARG A 120 10.32 7.93 5.92
CA ARG A 120 10.42 7.56 4.51
C ARG A 120 11.82 7.05 4.20
N GLY A 121 11.94 6.20 3.17
CA GLY A 121 13.22 5.58 2.79
C GLY A 121 13.57 4.32 3.58
N LEU A 122 12.64 3.83 4.41
CA LEU A 122 12.76 2.55 5.11
C LEU A 122 11.80 1.52 4.51
N ASN A 123 12.28 0.29 4.36
CA ASN A 123 11.47 -0.85 3.97
C ASN A 123 11.08 -1.67 5.20
N GLY A 124 9.89 -2.26 5.15
CA GLY A 124 9.46 -3.25 6.13
C GLY A 124 9.83 -4.67 5.71
N TYR A 125 9.51 -5.63 6.56
CA TYR A 125 9.57 -7.04 6.20
C TYR A 125 8.49 -7.84 6.91
N ILE A 126 8.18 -9.02 6.37
CA ILE A 126 7.39 -10.06 7.02
C ILE A 126 8.11 -11.40 6.90
N ALA A 127 8.19 -12.16 7.99
CA ALA A 127 8.77 -13.50 7.97
C ALA A 127 7.68 -14.58 7.86
N ILE A 128 7.81 -15.50 6.91
CA ILE A 128 6.83 -16.56 6.63
C ILE A 128 7.58 -17.86 6.39
N GLY A 129 7.31 -18.87 7.22
CA GLY A 129 7.97 -20.17 7.10
C GLY A 129 9.50 -20.10 7.22
N GLY A 130 10.03 -19.14 7.99
CA GLY A 130 11.48 -18.91 8.14
C GLY A 130 12.13 -18.06 7.05
N ILE A 131 11.38 -17.65 6.02
CA ILE A 131 11.88 -16.77 4.95
C ILE A 131 11.41 -15.34 5.23
N THR A 132 12.30 -14.37 5.08
CA THR A 132 11.99 -12.95 5.25
C THR A 132 11.71 -12.32 3.89
N TYR A 133 10.52 -11.76 3.72
CA TYR A 133 10.12 -11.03 2.51
C TYR A 133 10.13 -9.53 2.78
N THR A 134 10.67 -8.75 1.85
CA THR A 134 10.67 -7.29 1.95
C THR A 134 9.29 -6.75 1.61
N LEU A 135 8.80 -5.78 2.38
CA LEU A 135 7.52 -5.13 2.15
C LEU A 135 7.67 -3.80 1.41
N PRO A 136 6.73 -3.46 0.52
CA PRO A 136 5.53 -4.25 0.16
C PRO A 136 5.85 -5.45 -0.76
N LEU A 137 5.13 -6.56 -0.60
CA LEU A 137 5.31 -7.81 -1.34
C LEU A 137 5.07 -7.63 -2.84
N LYS A 138 5.92 -8.24 -3.64
CA LYS A 138 5.75 -8.35 -5.09
C LYS A 138 4.81 -9.50 -5.44
N PHE A 139 4.39 -9.54 -6.70
CA PHE A 139 3.49 -10.59 -7.17
C PHE A 139 4.14 -11.97 -7.07
N GLU A 140 5.43 -12.04 -7.37
CA GLU A 140 6.22 -13.28 -7.32
C GLU A 140 6.32 -13.82 -5.88
N ASP A 141 6.48 -12.94 -4.90
CA ASP A 141 6.46 -13.30 -3.46
C ASP A 141 5.10 -13.92 -3.08
N LEU A 142 3.99 -13.32 -3.55
CA LEU A 142 2.64 -13.82 -3.26
C LEU A 142 2.39 -15.20 -3.86
N VAL A 143 2.87 -15.46 -5.09
CA VAL A 143 2.77 -16.79 -5.72
C VAL A 143 3.52 -17.82 -4.88
N GLU A 144 4.77 -17.52 -4.49
CA GLU A 144 5.58 -18.43 -3.68
C GLU A 144 4.93 -18.73 -2.32
N ILE A 145 4.39 -17.71 -1.65
CA ILE A 145 3.71 -17.84 -0.36
C ILE A 145 2.41 -18.67 -0.50
N TYR A 146 1.68 -18.45 -1.59
CA TYR A 146 0.45 -19.18 -1.89
C TYR A 146 0.72 -20.67 -2.15
N GLU A 147 1.73 -20.99 -2.96
CA GLU A 147 2.14 -22.39 -3.24
C GLU A 147 2.54 -23.14 -1.98
N LYS A 148 3.10 -22.44 -0.99
CA LYS A 148 3.44 -22.99 0.33
C LYS A 148 2.25 -23.10 1.29
N GLY A 149 1.06 -22.66 0.89
CA GLY A 149 -0.16 -22.70 1.70
C GLY A 149 -0.11 -21.78 2.93
N LYS A 150 0.61 -20.64 2.86
CA LYS A 150 0.81 -19.73 3.99
C LYS A 150 0.19 -18.34 3.78
N ILE A 151 -0.78 -18.22 2.88
CA ILE A 151 -1.38 -16.94 2.48
C ILE A 151 -2.16 -16.23 3.59
N GLU A 152 -2.75 -16.99 4.52
CA GLU A 152 -3.59 -16.46 5.62
C GLU A 152 -2.86 -15.39 6.46
N LYS A 153 -1.54 -15.53 6.62
CA LYS A 153 -0.73 -14.56 7.37
C LYS A 153 -0.66 -13.20 6.65
N ILE A 154 -0.62 -13.22 5.31
CA ILE A 154 -0.66 -12.00 4.47
C ILE A 154 -2.02 -11.34 4.56
N GLU A 155 -3.10 -12.11 4.50
CA GLU A 155 -4.48 -11.60 4.60
C GLU A 155 -4.69 -10.88 5.93
N LYS A 156 -4.24 -11.50 7.05
CA LYS A 156 -4.29 -10.87 8.38
C LYS A 156 -3.46 -9.59 8.44
N ALA A 157 -2.24 -9.60 7.92
CA ALA A 157 -1.39 -8.41 7.89
C ALA A 157 -2.04 -7.27 7.08
N ALA A 158 -2.60 -7.59 5.91
CA ALA A 158 -3.26 -6.61 5.06
C ALA A 158 -4.54 -6.04 5.70
N ALA A 159 -5.29 -6.86 6.45
CA ALA A 159 -6.48 -6.43 7.16
C ALA A 159 -6.15 -5.45 8.32
N ILE A 160 -5.05 -5.69 9.04
CA ILE A 160 -4.66 -4.88 10.21
C ILE A 160 -3.93 -3.60 9.79
N TYR A 161 -2.95 -3.71 8.88
CA TYR A 161 -2.04 -2.61 8.55
C TYR A 161 -2.37 -1.90 7.22
N GLY A 162 -3.36 -2.43 6.48
CA GLY A 162 -3.78 -1.91 5.18
C GLY A 162 -3.04 -2.58 4.02
N ILE A 163 -3.79 -2.84 2.94
CA ILE A 163 -3.30 -3.58 1.77
C ILE A 163 -2.09 -2.92 1.10
N ASP A 164 -2.08 -1.58 1.01
CA ASP A 164 -1.03 -0.83 0.31
C ASP A 164 0.34 -0.88 1.00
N LYS A 165 0.38 -1.19 2.30
CA LYS A 165 1.64 -1.37 3.05
C LYS A 165 2.21 -2.78 2.91
N ILE A 166 1.33 -3.76 2.68
CA ILE A 166 1.68 -5.18 2.65
C ILE A 166 1.92 -5.67 1.22
N ILE A 167 1.13 -5.22 0.26
CA ILE A 167 1.15 -5.69 -1.13
C ILE A 167 1.45 -4.51 -2.05
N SER A 168 2.37 -4.72 -2.99
CA SER A 168 2.75 -3.66 -3.94
C SER A 168 1.59 -3.34 -4.88
N LYS A 169 1.50 -2.08 -5.31
CA LYS A 169 0.47 -1.64 -6.26
C LYS A 169 0.47 -2.47 -7.54
N GLU A 170 1.66 -2.82 -8.04
CA GLU A 170 1.84 -3.67 -9.23
C GLU A 170 1.26 -5.07 -9.01
N ALA A 171 1.49 -5.67 -7.84
CA ALA A 171 0.93 -6.98 -7.50
C ALA A 171 -0.60 -6.94 -7.38
N ILE A 172 -1.16 -5.88 -6.77
CA ILE A 172 -2.62 -5.67 -6.69
C ILE A 172 -3.22 -5.59 -8.10
N LEU A 173 -2.59 -4.86 -9.02
CA LEU A 173 -3.07 -4.74 -10.40
C LEU A 173 -3.04 -6.09 -11.12
N LYS A 174 -1.93 -6.83 -11.04
CA LYS A 174 -1.83 -8.18 -11.62
C LYS A 174 -2.91 -9.13 -11.08
N LEU A 175 -3.16 -9.11 -9.77
CA LEU A 175 -4.22 -9.92 -9.15
C LEU A 175 -5.61 -9.56 -9.67
N LYS A 176 -5.90 -8.27 -9.86
CA LYS A 176 -7.16 -7.81 -10.46
C LYS A 176 -7.32 -8.27 -11.90
N GLU A 177 -6.26 -8.21 -12.70
CA GLU A 177 -6.27 -8.70 -14.08
C GLU A 177 -6.54 -10.21 -14.16
N ILE A 178 -5.90 -11.00 -13.29
CA ILE A 178 -6.14 -12.45 -13.22
C ILE A 178 -7.60 -12.72 -12.85
N LYS A 179 -8.13 -12.00 -11.86
CA LYS A 179 -9.53 -12.12 -11.47
C LYS A 179 -10.47 -11.79 -12.61
N GLN A 180 -10.18 -10.78 -13.43
CA GLN A 180 -10.98 -10.42 -14.60
C GLN A 180 -10.87 -11.46 -15.73
N LYS A 181 -9.67 -11.99 -16.02
CA LYS A 181 -9.46 -13.03 -17.05
C LYS A 181 -10.19 -14.34 -16.76
N ASN A 182 -10.42 -14.65 -15.48
CA ASN A 182 -11.19 -15.83 -15.06
C ASN A 182 -12.72 -15.64 -15.13
N ILE A 183 -13.20 -14.45 -15.52
CA ILE A 183 -14.62 -14.20 -15.75
C ILE A 183 -14.91 -14.45 -17.23
N ARG A 184 -15.68 -15.50 -17.53
CA ARG A 184 -16.23 -15.70 -18.88
C ARG A 184 -17.67 -15.21 -18.88
N VAL A 185 -17.98 -14.32 -19.82
CA VAL A 185 -19.34 -13.80 -20.01
C VAL A 185 -19.85 -14.35 -21.33
N GLU A 186 -20.91 -15.15 -21.26
CA GLU A 186 -21.64 -15.63 -22.43
C GLU A 186 -23.00 -14.92 -22.47
N ILE A 187 -23.33 -14.34 -23.62
CA ILE A 187 -24.57 -13.59 -23.81
C ILE A 187 -25.42 -14.34 -24.81
N ASP A 188 -26.59 -14.77 -24.37
CA ASP A 188 -27.62 -15.35 -25.21
C ASP A 188 -28.64 -14.27 -25.56
N TYR A 189 -28.46 -13.68 -26.73
CA TYR A 189 -29.34 -12.62 -27.26
C TYR A 189 -30.73 -13.12 -27.66
N GLU A 190 -30.91 -14.44 -27.84
CA GLU A 190 -32.23 -15.02 -28.16
C GLU A 190 -33.06 -15.18 -26.88
N SER A 191 -32.47 -15.71 -25.81
CA SER A 191 -33.16 -15.89 -24.53
C SER A 191 -33.16 -14.65 -23.64
N GLY A 192 -32.31 -13.66 -23.93
CA GLY A 192 -32.24 -12.40 -23.20
C GLY A 192 -31.41 -12.45 -21.92
N PHE A 193 -30.56 -13.47 -21.77
CA PHE A 193 -29.77 -13.71 -20.56
C PHE A 193 -28.26 -13.59 -20.77
N VAL A 194 -27.58 -13.24 -19.69
CA VAL A 194 -26.13 -13.21 -19.56
C VAL A 194 -25.71 -14.22 -18.52
N PHE A 195 -24.82 -15.12 -18.89
CA PHE A 195 -24.19 -16.09 -18.01
C PHE A 195 -22.78 -15.61 -17.68
N ILE A 196 -22.58 -15.22 -16.43
CA ILE A 196 -21.28 -14.80 -15.91
C ILE A 196 -20.69 -15.98 -15.15
N MET A 197 -19.71 -16.65 -15.76
CA MET A 197 -18.96 -17.72 -15.13
C MET A 197 -17.81 -17.13 -14.31
N LYS A 198 -17.89 -17.28 -12.98
CA LYS A 198 -16.81 -16.94 -12.03
C LYS A 198 -16.34 -18.22 -11.34
N GLU A 199 -15.19 -18.74 -11.75
CA GLU A 199 -14.60 -19.98 -11.22
C GLU A 199 -15.55 -21.19 -11.26
N LYS A 200 -16.33 -21.43 -10.18
CA LYS A 200 -17.29 -22.54 -10.03
C LYS A 200 -18.76 -22.10 -9.98
N GLU A 201 -19.03 -20.79 -9.99
CA GLU A 201 -20.38 -20.24 -9.93
C GLU A 201 -20.79 -19.70 -11.30
N ILE A 202 -22.01 -20.07 -11.72
CA ILE A 202 -22.67 -19.48 -12.88
C ILE A 202 -23.72 -18.51 -12.33
N ILE A 203 -23.52 -17.22 -12.58
CA ILE A 203 -24.48 -16.19 -12.25
C ILE A 203 -25.25 -15.86 -13.52
N THR A 204 -26.57 -16.09 -13.51
CA THR A 204 -27.45 -15.74 -14.62
C THR A 204 -28.13 -14.41 -14.32
N LYS A 205 -28.08 -13.48 -15.27
CA LYS A 205 -28.79 -12.18 -15.21
C LYS A 205 -29.51 -11.89 -16.51
N SER A 206 -30.53 -11.04 -16.47
CA SER A 206 -31.12 -10.49 -17.69
C SER A 206 -30.11 -9.56 -18.37
N ILE A 207 -30.13 -9.46 -19.70
CA ILE A 207 -29.31 -8.51 -20.44
C ILE A 207 -29.56 -7.06 -19.98
N PRO A 208 -30.81 -6.59 -19.80
CA PRO A 208 -31.06 -5.23 -19.30
C PRO A 208 -30.40 -4.95 -17.95
N ASP A 209 -30.47 -5.89 -16.99
CA ASP A 209 -29.82 -5.70 -15.68
C ASP A 209 -28.29 -5.75 -15.79
N TYR A 210 -27.74 -6.59 -16.66
CA TYR A 210 -26.29 -6.61 -16.92
C TYR A 210 -25.80 -5.30 -17.54
N VAL A 211 -26.58 -4.70 -18.45
CA VAL A 211 -26.27 -3.37 -19.01
C VAL A 211 -26.24 -2.30 -17.92
N ILE A 212 -27.14 -2.35 -16.93
CA ILE A 212 -27.10 -1.42 -15.79
C ILE A 212 -25.79 -1.54 -15.01
N GLU A 213 -25.28 -2.77 -14.80
CA GLU A 213 -23.98 -2.98 -14.14
C GLU A 213 -22.83 -2.41 -14.97
N LEU A 214 -22.82 -2.65 -16.28
CA LEU A 214 -21.81 -2.08 -17.17
C LEU A 214 -21.83 -0.55 -17.20
N ILE A 215 -23.01 0.08 -17.04
CA ILE A 215 -23.14 1.54 -16.93
C ILE A 215 -22.48 2.05 -15.66
N GLN A 216 -22.68 1.36 -14.53
CA GLN A 216 -22.03 1.71 -13.26
C GLN A 216 -20.51 1.53 -13.30
N GLU A 217 -20.03 0.58 -14.11
CA GLU A 217 -18.61 0.34 -14.38
C GLU A 217 -18.02 1.23 -15.49
N GLU A 218 -18.80 2.17 -16.05
CA GLU A 218 -18.42 3.07 -17.15
C GLU A 218 -17.92 2.34 -18.43
N LYS A 219 -18.39 1.10 -18.69
CA LYS A 219 -18.00 0.26 -19.83
C LYS A 219 -18.89 0.48 -21.07
N PHE A 220 -18.88 1.70 -21.60
CA PHE A 220 -19.77 2.12 -22.69
C PHE A 220 -19.62 1.34 -24.00
N GLU A 221 -18.40 0.96 -24.39
CA GLU A 221 -18.16 0.19 -25.62
C GLU A 221 -18.81 -1.20 -25.58
N GLU A 222 -18.75 -1.85 -24.41
CA GLU A 222 -19.31 -3.19 -24.21
C GLU A 222 -20.84 -3.15 -24.24
N ILE A 223 -21.45 -2.10 -23.66
CA ILE A 223 -22.90 -1.84 -23.75
C ILE A 223 -23.33 -1.71 -25.21
N MET A 224 -22.59 -0.97 -26.02
CA MET A 224 -22.91 -0.77 -27.43
C MET A 224 -22.83 -2.05 -28.25
N ASN A 225 -21.84 -2.90 -27.98
CA ASN A 225 -21.72 -4.20 -28.63
C ASN A 225 -22.93 -5.09 -28.31
N ILE A 226 -23.39 -5.09 -27.06
CA ILE A 226 -24.58 -5.84 -26.62
C ILE A 226 -25.83 -5.28 -27.29
N TYR A 227 -26.01 -3.96 -27.24
CA TYR A 227 -27.17 -3.28 -27.80
C TYR A 227 -27.33 -3.56 -29.30
N ASN A 228 -26.23 -3.44 -30.06
CA ASN A 228 -26.23 -3.65 -31.51
C ASN A 228 -26.54 -5.10 -31.93
N LYS A 229 -26.14 -6.08 -31.11
CA LYS A 229 -26.40 -7.51 -31.35
C LYS A 229 -27.77 -7.98 -30.83
N SER A 230 -28.42 -7.17 -30.01
CA SER A 230 -29.70 -7.50 -29.41
C SER A 230 -30.85 -7.37 -30.41
N PRO A 231 -31.89 -8.24 -30.34
CA PRO A 231 -33.11 -8.07 -31.11
C PRO A 231 -33.87 -6.81 -30.65
N GLU A 232 -34.75 -6.28 -31.51
CA GLU A 232 -35.40 -4.98 -31.29
C GLU A 232 -36.25 -4.94 -30.01
N SER A 233 -36.91 -6.05 -29.67
CA SER A 233 -37.65 -6.18 -28.40
C SER A 233 -36.76 -5.96 -27.19
N LEU A 234 -35.54 -6.50 -27.22
CA LEU A 234 -34.61 -6.44 -26.12
C LEU A 234 -33.88 -5.09 -26.04
N LYS A 235 -33.68 -4.43 -27.19
CA LYS A 235 -33.21 -3.04 -27.25
C LYS A 235 -34.17 -2.07 -26.55
N GLU A 236 -35.47 -2.24 -26.75
CA GLU A 236 -36.48 -1.45 -26.04
C GLU A 236 -36.45 -1.70 -24.53
N GLU A 237 -36.32 -2.96 -24.11
CA GLU A 237 -36.16 -3.30 -22.69
C GLU A 237 -34.90 -2.66 -22.08
N ILE A 238 -33.76 -2.69 -22.79
CA ILE A 238 -32.54 -2.01 -22.36
C ILE A 238 -32.78 -0.50 -22.22
N ARG A 239 -33.38 0.16 -23.23
CA ARG A 239 -33.69 1.61 -23.19
C ARG A 239 -34.60 1.96 -22.02
N GLN A 240 -35.62 1.15 -21.76
CA GLN A 240 -36.54 1.34 -20.66
C GLN A 240 -35.80 1.22 -19.32
N ARG A 241 -35.00 0.16 -19.16
CA ARG A 241 -34.25 -0.08 -17.92
C ARG A 241 -33.24 1.02 -17.60
N ILE A 242 -32.55 1.54 -18.62
CA ILE A 242 -31.64 2.69 -18.47
C ILE A 242 -32.42 3.94 -18.04
N SER A 243 -33.62 4.15 -18.58
CA SER A 243 -34.46 5.29 -18.23
C SER A 243 -34.96 5.21 -16.78
N GLU A 244 -35.34 4.03 -16.33
CA GLU A 244 -35.70 3.77 -14.93
C GLU A 244 -34.52 4.07 -14.00
N LEU A 245 -33.32 3.62 -14.33
CA LEU A 245 -32.11 3.94 -13.55
C LEU A 245 -31.86 5.45 -13.48
N CYS A 246 -31.98 6.18 -14.60
CA CYS A 246 -31.81 7.64 -14.61
C CYS A 246 -32.82 8.33 -13.69
N HIS A 247 -34.08 7.88 -13.67
CA HIS A 247 -35.10 8.40 -12.76
C HIS A 247 -34.71 8.17 -11.30
N ILE A 248 -34.34 6.94 -10.95
CA ILE A 248 -33.91 6.57 -9.59
C ILE A 248 -32.71 7.43 -9.16
N LEU A 249 -31.71 7.59 -10.02
CA LEU A 249 -30.51 8.38 -9.71
C LEU A 249 -30.82 9.86 -9.44
N LYS A 250 -31.77 10.45 -10.17
CA LYS A 250 -32.24 11.82 -9.93
C LYS A 250 -32.98 11.91 -8.59
N GLU A 251 -33.84 10.95 -8.28
CA GLU A 251 -34.60 10.94 -7.01
C GLU A 251 -33.69 10.80 -5.77
N ILE A 252 -32.59 10.06 -5.86
CA ILE A 252 -31.63 9.89 -4.76
C ILE A 252 -30.53 10.98 -4.72
N GLY A 253 -30.66 12.05 -5.52
CA GLY A 253 -29.75 13.20 -5.50
C GLY A 253 -28.40 12.99 -6.21
N LYS A 254 -28.29 11.98 -7.08
CA LYS A 254 -27.08 11.69 -7.88
C LYS A 254 -27.18 12.26 -9.30
N GLU A 255 -27.40 13.57 -9.40
CA GLU A 255 -27.71 14.25 -10.66
C GLU A 255 -26.58 14.19 -11.71
N GLU A 256 -25.31 14.28 -11.30
CA GLU A 256 -24.19 14.20 -12.25
C GLU A 256 -24.11 12.84 -12.95
N GLN A 257 -24.31 11.74 -12.21
CA GLN A 257 -24.31 10.40 -12.79
C GLN A 257 -25.50 10.21 -13.72
N ALA A 258 -26.68 10.70 -13.36
CA ALA A 258 -27.85 10.68 -14.24
C ALA A 258 -27.59 11.46 -15.55
N ARG A 259 -26.93 12.62 -15.48
CA ARG A 259 -26.56 13.42 -16.65
C ARG A 259 -25.62 12.68 -17.60
N LYS A 260 -24.57 12.04 -17.07
CA LYS A 260 -23.63 11.23 -17.89
C LYS A 260 -24.35 10.10 -18.63
N ILE A 261 -25.27 9.41 -17.96
CA ILE A 261 -26.04 8.32 -18.56
C ILE A 261 -27.02 8.84 -19.61
N GLU A 262 -27.65 9.98 -19.38
CA GLU A 262 -28.49 10.64 -20.40
C GLU A 262 -27.71 11.09 -21.63
N GLU A 263 -26.48 11.59 -21.44
CA GLU A 263 -25.61 11.96 -22.56
C GLU A 263 -25.19 10.73 -23.38
N PHE A 264 -24.84 9.62 -22.71
CA PHE A 264 -24.56 8.35 -23.39
C PHE A 264 -25.78 7.86 -24.18
N LYS A 265 -26.97 7.85 -23.54
CA LYS A 265 -28.23 7.46 -24.18
C LYS A 265 -28.53 8.30 -25.42
N LYS A 266 -28.26 9.62 -25.41
CA LYS A 266 -28.54 10.51 -26.55
C LYS A 266 -27.58 10.36 -27.72
N ARG A 267 -26.35 9.93 -27.46
CA ARG A 267 -25.30 9.85 -28.49
C ARG A 267 -25.23 8.51 -29.17
N GLU A 268 -25.52 7.43 -28.44
CA GLU A 268 -25.14 6.08 -28.85
C GLU A 268 -26.32 5.06 -28.85
N LEU A 269 -27.45 5.33 -28.18
CA LEU A 269 -28.60 4.40 -28.07
C LEU A 269 -29.87 4.93 -28.76
#